data_AF-A0A2W6BMG4-F1
#
_entry.id   AF-A0A2W6BMG4-F1
#
_cell.length_a   1.000
_cell.length_b   1.000
_cell.length_c   1.000
_cell.angle_alpha   90.00
_cell.angle_beta   90.00
_cell.angle_gamma   90.00
#
_symmetry.space_group_name_H-M   'P 1'
#
loop_
_entity.id
_entity.type
_entity.pdbx_description
1 polymer ?
#
loop_
_entity_poly.entity_id
_entity_poly.type
_entity_poly.pdbx_seq_one_letter_code
_entity_poly.pdbx_strand_id
1 'polypeptide(L)'
;MTKDHLKMDDTSPESTLETSVNGRNSRRTFLKGAAAASAAVAGAGLLRESANAQAADSIATIFNIAATAETLAVTFYTNGVNNATALGLSGNDLDEIKAALLEEEIHLEFFMANGGVPAAQTFSFPDGPATFTSLSNFISTQQQLEGVFDSAFIAAAYEFGQLGRADLTRYACMIAMIESEHRALGRDIARSNNVSLTAAMAGTATTDPADNWAFAPQTIPSVGAAPGIVQAAGYLSPSGSNSFTYQKPDVTSATYATVYAAVMFKAPSIAM
;
A
#
# COMPACT_ATOMS: atom_id res chain seq x y z
N MET A 1 25.08 -24.96 -34.22
CA MET A 1 24.92 -24.13 -33.00
C MET A 1 23.61 -24.53 -32.35
N THR A 2 23.72 -25.20 -31.22
CA THR A 2 22.66 -25.81 -30.41
C THR A 2 21.90 -24.74 -29.61
N LYS A 3 20.58 -24.90 -29.50
CA LYS A 3 19.71 -24.14 -28.59
C LYS A 3 19.59 -24.93 -27.29
N ASP A 4 20.17 -24.43 -26.20
CA ASP A 4 19.94 -24.94 -24.86
C ASP A 4 18.87 -24.10 -24.16
N HIS A 5 17.75 -24.75 -23.81
CA HIS A 5 16.74 -24.23 -22.92
C HIS A 5 17.18 -24.44 -21.47
N LEU A 6 17.49 -23.35 -20.76
CA LEU A 6 17.64 -23.37 -19.30
C LEU A 6 16.26 -23.56 -18.66
N LYS A 7 16.08 -24.70 -17.99
CA LYS A 7 15.03 -24.90 -16.98
C LYS A 7 15.45 -24.12 -15.73
N MET A 8 14.57 -23.24 -15.26
CA MET A 8 14.71 -22.56 -13.97
C MET A 8 14.22 -23.53 -12.88
N ASP A 9 15.08 -23.81 -11.91
CA ASP A 9 14.84 -24.69 -10.78
C ASP A 9 14.24 -23.87 -9.62
N ASP A 10 13.04 -24.24 -9.18
CA ASP A 10 12.24 -23.52 -8.17
C ASP A 10 12.50 -24.11 -6.78
N THR A 11 13.60 -23.69 -6.16
CA THR A 11 13.98 -24.10 -4.80
C THR A 11 14.43 -22.92 -3.95
N SER A 12 13.59 -21.87 -3.87
CA SER A 12 13.78 -20.79 -2.89
C SER A 12 13.03 -21.09 -1.59
N PRO A 13 13.61 -20.81 -0.40
CA PRO A 13 12.96 -21.09 0.88
C PRO A 13 11.80 -20.11 1.15
N GLU A 14 10.60 -20.66 1.35
CA GLU A 14 9.38 -19.91 1.69
C GLU A 14 9.57 -19.07 2.95
N SER A 15 9.20 -17.78 2.87
CA SER A 15 9.22 -16.88 4.03
C SER A 15 8.06 -17.17 4.97
N THR A 16 8.21 -16.89 6.27
CA THR A 16 7.21 -17.18 7.32
C THR A 16 5.87 -16.42 7.15
N LEU A 17 5.84 -15.42 6.25
CA LEU A 17 4.65 -14.72 5.78
C LEU A 17 3.88 -15.52 4.71
N GLU A 18 4.57 -16.30 3.87
CA GLU A 18 3.91 -17.21 2.91
C GLU A 18 3.28 -18.41 3.63
N THR A 19 3.90 -18.91 4.70
CA THR A 19 3.39 -20.08 5.44
C THR A 19 2.09 -19.80 6.18
N SER A 20 1.87 -18.55 6.63
CA SER A 20 0.62 -18.11 7.27
C SER A 20 -0.51 -17.90 6.25
N VAL A 21 -0.18 -17.65 4.97
CA VAL A 21 -1.13 -17.50 3.85
C VAL A 21 -1.38 -18.83 3.12
N ASN A 22 -0.40 -19.75 3.10
CA ASN A 22 -0.44 -21.07 2.46
C ASN A 22 -0.88 -22.23 3.38
N GLY A 23 -1.30 -21.95 4.62
CA GLY A 23 -2.10 -22.85 5.46
C GLY A 23 -3.50 -23.21 4.88
N ARG A 24 -3.66 -23.15 3.56
CA ARG A 24 -4.83 -23.56 2.76
C ARG A 24 -4.78 -25.03 2.34
N ASN A 25 -3.84 -25.83 2.85
CA ASN A 25 -3.75 -27.28 2.59
C ASN A 25 -4.59 -28.16 3.55
N SER A 26 -5.84 -27.77 3.82
CA SER A 26 -6.84 -28.68 4.41
C SER A 26 -8.25 -28.56 3.82
N ARG A 27 -8.43 -27.77 2.76
CA ARG A 27 -9.76 -27.58 2.11
C ARG A 27 -10.06 -28.61 1.02
N ARG A 28 -9.05 -29.33 0.55
CA ARG A 28 -9.19 -30.34 -0.53
C ARG A 28 -9.70 -31.70 -0.04
N THR A 29 -9.75 -31.95 1.27
CA THR A 29 -10.32 -33.18 1.85
C THR A 29 -11.82 -33.07 2.11
N PHE A 30 -12.39 -31.86 2.18
CA PHE A 30 -13.82 -31.64 2.44
C PHE A 30 -14.72 -31.83 1.21
N LEU A 31 -14.17 -31.71 0.00
CA LEU A 31 -14.92 -31.82 -1.25
C LEU A 31 -14.96 -33.24 -1.86
N LYS A 32 -14.41 -34.26 -1.18
CA LYS A 32 -14.54 -35.67 -1.61
C LYS A 32 -15.84 -36.36 -1.15
N GLY A 33 -16.71 -35.65 -0.41
CA GLY A 33 -17.91 -36.24 0.20
C GLY A 33 -19.24 -36.05 -0.55
N ALA A 34 -19.29 -35.29 -1.64
CA ALA A 34 -20.57 -34.90 -2.26
C ALA A 34 -20.54 -34.98 -3.79
N ALA A 35 -20.55 -36.19 -4.34
CA ALA A 35 -20.87 -36.40 -5.75
C ALA A 35 -21.38 -37.84 -5.99
N ALA A 36 -22.64 -38.08 -5.65
CA ALA A 36 -23.41 -39.18 -6.24
C ALA A 36 -24.88 -38.74 -6.34
N ALA A 37 -25.23 -38.02 -7.41
CA ALA A 37 -26.53 -38.07 -8.09
C ALA A 37 -26.66 -36.95 -9.15
N SER A 38 -26.39 -37.34 -10.39
CA SER A 38 -27.29 -37.21 -11.56
C SER A 38 -27.82 -35.84 -12.05
N ALA A 39 -27.53 -35.62 -13.34
CA ALA A 39 -28.40 -35.11 -14.41
C ALA A 39 -28.31 -33.61 -14.81
N ALA A 40 -28.11 -33.44 -16.12
CA ALA A 40 -27.83 -32.23 -16.88
C ALA A 40 -29.02 -31.27 -17.04
N VAL A 41 -28.72 -29.95 -17.07
CA VAL A 41 -29.41 -28.94 -17.88
C VAL A 41 -28.38 -27.92 -18.37
N ALA A 42 -28.41 -27.62 -19.67
CA ALA A 42 -27.60 -26.62 -20.36
C ALA A 42 -28.17 -25.20 -20.19
N GLY A 43 -27.32 -24.18 -20.21
CA GLY A 43 -27.73 -22.80 -20.54
C GLY A 43 -27.13 -21.72 -19.65
N ALA A 44 -26.43 -20.78 -20.31
CA ALA A 44 -25.99 -19.46 -19.89
C ALA A 44 -26.43 -18.95 -18.50
N GLY A 45 -25.43 -18.57 -17.71
CA GLY A 45 -25.58 -18.02 -16.37
C GLY A 45 -24.66 -18.78 -15.43
N LEU A 46 -24.23 -18.14 -14.34
CA LEU A 46 -23.27 -18.66 -13.37
C LEU A 46 -21.78 -18.37 -13.69
N LEU A 47 -21.48 -17.13 -14.10
CA LEU A 47 -20.57 -16.36 -13.24
C LEU A 47 -21.36 -16.07 -11.96
N ARG A 48 -21.47 -17.08 -11.09
CA ARG A 48 -21.76 -16.82 -9.69
C ARG A 48 -20.47 -16.22 -9.18
N GLU A 49 -20.38 -14.90 -9.31
CA GLU A 49 -19.66 -14.09 -8.35
C GLU A 49 -20.19 -14.51 -6.99
N SER A 50 -19.50 -15.44 -6.35
CA SER A 50 -19.49 -15.50 -4.91
C SER A 50 -18.70 -14.27 -4.43
N ALA A 51 -19.23 -13.08 -4.70
CA ALA A 51 -19.07 -11.96 -3.80
C ALA A 51 -19.72 -12.46 -2.51
N ASN A 52 -18.90 -12.94 -1.58
CA ASN A 52 -19.33 -12.86 -0.19
C ASN A 52 -19.58 -11.37 0.01
N ALA A 53 -20.85 -10.97 -0.01
CA ALA A 53 -21.27 -9.59 0.19
C ALA A 53 -20.92 -9.21 1.62
N GLN A 54 -19.65 -8.90 1.84
CA GLN A 54 -19.21 -8.21 3.03
C GLN A 54 -19.88 -6.84 2.95
N ALA A 55 -20.66 -6.52 3.99
CA ALA A 55 -21.32 -5.22 4.06
C ALA A 55 -20.24 -4.14 3.98
N ALA A 56 -20.46 -3.16 3.10
CA ALA A 56 -19.58 -2.01 2.99
C ALA A 56 -19.45 -1.30 4.35
N ASP A 57 -18.22 -0.97 4.71
CA ASP A 57 -17.93 -0.10 5.84
C ASP A 57 -18.61 1.27 5.64
N SER A 58 -18.99 1.92 6.74
CA SER A 58 -19.59 3.25 6.66
C SER A 58 -18.60 4.27 6.07
N ILE A 59 -19.09 5.33 5.41
CA ILE A 59 -18.22 6.41 4.88
C ILE A 59 -17.32 6.97 5.99
N ALA A 60 -17.86 7.17 7.19
CA ALA A 60 -17.09 7.65 8.34
C ALA A 60 -15.99 6.66 8.75
N THR A 61 -16.29 5.36 8.75
CA THR A 61 -15.28 4.31 9.01
C THR A 61 -14.17 4.37 7.97
N ILE A 62 -14.53 4.42 6.69
CA ILE A 62 -13.56 4.48 5.58
C ILE A 62 -12.67 5.72 5.72
N PHE A 63 -13.26 6.89 5.97
CA PHE A 63 -12.49 8.14 6.11
C PHE A 63 -11.59 8.17 7.35
N ASN A 64 -12.01 7.60 8.48
CA ASN A 64 -11.17 7.51 9.67
C ASN A 64 -9.96 6.60 9.44
N ILE A 65 -10.17 5.46 8.77
CA ILE A 65 -9.10 4.52 8.45
C ILE A 65 -8.16 5.14 7.42
N ALA A 66 -8.68 5.76 6.36
CA ALA A 66 -7.88 6.46 5.36
C ALA A 66 -7.04 7.58 6.02
N ALA A 67 -7.65 8.46 6.81
CA ALA A 67 -6.91 9.50 7.55
C ALA A 67 -5.82 8.91 8.46
N THR A 68 -6.04 7.74 9.07
CA THR A 68 -5.01 7.05 9.87
C THR A 68 -3.87 6.53 8.99
N ALA A 69 -4.18 5.96 7.83
CA ALA A 69 -3.19 5.49 6.86
C ALA A 69 -2.34 6.65 6.33
N GLU A 70 -2.96 7.78 5.96
CA GLU A 70 -2.22 8.96 5.51
C GLU A 70 -1.37 9.57 6.62
N THR A 71 -1.84 9.55 7.86
CA THR A 71 -1.03 10.01 9.00
C THR A 71 0.21 9.12 9.18
N LEU A 72 0.10 7.81 8.93
CA LEU A 72 1.24 6.88 8.90
C LEU A 72 2.19 7.18 7.72
N ALA A 73 1.64 7.40 6.52
CA ALA A 73 2.41 7.73 5.31
C ALA A 73 3.21 9.03 5.47
N VAL A 74 2.56 10.10 5.93
CA VAL A 74 3.22 11.38 6.25
C VAL A 74 4.30 11.19 7.32
N THR A 75 4.04 10.37 8.35
CA THR A 75 5.06 10.06 9.37
C THR A 75 6.26 9.35 8.76
N PHE A 76 6.04 8.37 7.87
CA PHE A 76 7.09 7.63 7.18
C PHE A 76 7.94 8.57 6.30
N TYR A 77 7.31 9.29 5.38
CA TYR A 77 8.03 10.17 4.45
C TYR A 77 8.71 11.35 5.14
N THR A 78 8.12 11.91 6.20
CA THR A 78 8.78 12.98 6.99
C THR A 78 10.08 12.49 7.61
N ASN A 79 10.08 11.27 8.18
CA ASN A 79 11.30 10.68 8.71
C ASN A 79 12.31 10.32 7.60
N GLY A 80 11.85 9.94 6.41
CA GLY A 80 12.70 9.79 5.22
C GLY A 80 13.41 11.09 4.83
N VAL A 81 12.67 12.19 4.70
CA VAL A 81 13.24 13.52 4.38
C VAL A 81 14.21 14.00 5.47
N ASN A 82 13.83 13.86 6.74
CA ASN A 82 14.67 14.27 7.87
C ASN A 82 15.99 13.48 7.96
N ASN A 83 16.02 12.26 7.42
CA ASN A 83 17.21 11.40 7.40
C ASN A 83 17.79 11.22 5.99
N ALA A 84 17.47 12.11 5.05
CA ALA A 84 17.88 12.00 3.65
C ALA A 84 19.38 11.74 3.48
N THR A 85 20.23 12.44 4.24
CA THR A 85 21.69 12.23 4.21
C THR A 85 22.10 10.83 4.64
N ALA A 86 21.46 10.26 5.67
CA ALA A 86 21.75 8.89 6.12
C ALA A 86 21.27 7.85 5.11
N LEU A 87 20.17 8.15 4.41
CA LEU A 87 19.64 7.33 3.32
C LEU A 87 20.41 7.49 2.00
N GLY A 88 21.34 8.45 1.90
CA GLY A 88 22.03 8.78 0.66
C GLY A 88 21.16 9.51 -0.37
N LEU A 89 19.98 9.97 0.02
CA LEU A 89 19.04 10.68 -0.86
C LEU A 89 19.51 12.12 -1.08
N SER A 90 19.57 12.52 -2.35
CA SER A 90 19.91 13.89 -2.76
C SER A 90 19.36 14.20 -4.15
N GLY A 91 19.33 15.48 -4.53
CA GLY A 91 18.86 15.91 -5.84
C GLY A 91 17.46 15.40 -6.14
N ASN A 92 17.28 14.81 -7.33
CA ASN A 92 15.98 14.33 -7.81
C ASN A 92 15.35 13.27 -6.89
N ASP A 93 16.12 12.29 -6.43
CA ASP A 93 15.61 11.24 -5.54
C ASP A 93 15.04 11.83 -4.22
N LEU A 94 15.70 12.85 -3.68
CA LEU A 94 15.19 13.54 -2.49
C LEU A 94 13.95 14.39 -2.81
N ASP A 95 13.92 15.05 -3.97
CA ASP A 95 12.77 15.85 -4.38
C ASP A 95 11.54 14.98 -4.69
N GLU A 96 11.72 13.76 -5.19
CA GLU A 96 10.66 12.75 -5.34
C GLU A 96 10.09 12.32 -3.98
N ILE A 97 10.96 12.03 -2.99
CA ILE A 97 10.50 11.68 -1.63
C ILE A 97 9.78 12.85 -0.95
N LYS A 98 10.19 14.09 -1.22
CA LYS A 98 9.45 15.27 -0.75
C LYS A 98 8.11 15.44 -1.47
N ALA A 99 8.04 15.14 -2.78
CA ALA A 99 6.79 15.23 -3.53
C ALA A 99 5.77 14.24 -2.96
N ALA A 100 6.16 12.98 -2.78
CA ALA A 100 5.32 11.96 -2.14
C ALA A 100 4.84 12.43 -0.75
N LEU A 101 5.74 12.93 0.11
CA LEU A 101 5.35 13.49 1.41
C LEU A 101 4.24 14.56 1.32
N LEU A 102 4.35 15.46 0.35
CA LEU A 102 3.39 16.55 0.17
C LEU A 102 2.05 16.02 -0.35
N GLU A 103 2.08 15.01 -1.22
CA GLU A 103 0.90 14.34 -1.76
C GLU A 103 0.14 13.59 -0.65
N GLU A 104 0.83 12.88 0.25
CA GLU A 104 0.19 12.23 1.40
C GLU A 104 -0.40 13.22 2.40
N GLU A 105 0.26 14.36 2.63
CA GLU A 105 -0.31 15.41 3.48
C GLU A 105 -1.58 15.99 2.84
N ILE A 106 -1.63 16.11 1.50
CA ILE A 106 -2.83 16.53 0.77
C ILE A 106 -3.95 15.48 0.88
N HIS A 107 -3.62 14.18 0.76
CA HIS A 107 -4.60 13.10 0.98
C HIS A 107 -5.16 13.16 2.41
N LEU A 108 -4.29 13.33 3.41
CA LEU A 108 -4.69 13.47 4.81
C LEU A 108 -5.64 14.66 5.01
N GLU A 109 -5.26 15.84 4.50
CA GLU A 109 -6.08 17.05 4.57
C GLU A 109 -7.45 16.86 3.91
N PHE A 110 -7.51 16.15 2.78
CA PHE A 110 -8.75 15.81 2.12
C PHE A 110 -9.67 14.97 3.02
N PHE A 111 -9.16 13.88 3.62
CA PHE A 111 -9.99 13.05 4.50
C PHE A 111 -10.42 13.81 5.76
N MET A 112 -9.52 14.57 6.38
CA MET A 112 -9.82 15.36 7.57
C MET A 112 -10.87 16.46 7.29
N ALA A 113 -10.76 17.15 6.16
CA ALA A 113 -11.73 18.17 5.75
C ALA A 113 -13.14 17.58 5.53
N ASN A 114 -13.23 16.28 5.23
CA ASN A 114 -14.48 15.57 5.00
C ASN A 114 -14.93 14.70 6.19
N GLY A 115 -14.38 14.96 7.38
CA GLY A 115 -14.83 14.36 8.64
C GLY A 115 -14.08 13.10 9.08
N GLY A 116 -13.01 12.73 8.37
CA GLY A 116 -12.07 11.70 8.81
C GLY A 116 -11.28 12.16 10.03
N VAL A 117 -11.08 11.25 10.98
CA VAL A 117 -10.29 11.48 12.19
C VAL A 117 -9.27 10.35 12.33
N PRO A 118 -7.96 10.66 12.23
CA PRO A 118 -6.92 9.67 12.48
C PRO A 118 -7.04 9.07 13.88
N ALA A 119 -6.98 7.74 13.97
CA ALA A 119 -7.04 7.01 15.22
C ALA A 119 -5.71 7.02 15.99
N ALA A 120 -4.61 7.38 15.31
CA ALA A 120 -3.26 7.45 15.88
C ALA A 120 -2.48 8.61 15.24
N GLN A 121 -1.55 9.17 16.01
CA GLN A 121 -0.53 10.12 15.52
C GLN A 121 0.90 9.60 15.75
N THR A 122 1.05 8.46 16.42
CA THR A 122 2.34 7.82 16.69
C THR A 122 2.27 6.39 16.19
N PHE A 123 3.28 6.00 15.43
CA PHE A 123 3.36 4.72 14.75
C PHE A 123 4.66 4.02 15.08
N SER A 124 4.68 2.70 14.92
CA SER A 124 5.92 1.93 14.95
C SER A 124 6.48 1.70 13.55
N PHE A 125 7.80 1.58 13.42
CA PHE A 125 8.42 0.99 12.25
C PHE A 125 9.24 -0.23 12.69
N PRO A 126 9.02 -1.44 12.14
CA PRO A 126 9.60 -2.67 12.69
C PRO A 126 11.12 -2.66 12.87
N ASP A 127 11.86 -2.04 11.95
CA ASP A 127 13.32 -1.91 12.04
C ASP A 127 13.78 -0.68 12.85
N GLY A 128 12.84 0.04 13.46
CA GLY A 128 13.07 1.24 14.25
C GLY A 128 13.86 2.30 13.47
N PRO A 129 14.93 2.89 14.03
CA PRO A 129 15.71 3.92 13.34
C PRO A 129 16.36 3.40 12.05
N ALA A 130 16.62 2.09 11.93
CA ALA A 130 17.24 1.52 10.73
C ALA A 130 16.33 1.64 9.50
N THR A 131 15.00 1.75 9.68
CA THR A 131 14.06 2.11 8.61
C THR A 131 14.47 3.41 7.91
N PHE A 132 15.06 4.36 8.63
CA PHE A 132 15.41 5.70 8.12
C PHE A 132 16.91 5.94 7.97
N THR A 133 17.75 4.92 8.19
CA THR A 133 19.21 5.03 7.97
C THR A 133 19.75 3.96 7.02
N SER A 134 18.91 3.06 6.52
CA SER A 134 19.23 2.09 5.48
C SER A 134 18.30 2.31 4.31
N LEU A 135 18.83 2.71 3.14
CA LEU A 135 18.01 2.90 1.95
C LEU A 135 17.26 1.64 1.56
N SER A 136 17.85 0.46 1.76
CA SER A 136 17.18 -0.81 1.53
C SER A 136 15.98 -1.01 2.45
N ASN A 137 16.11 -0.72 3.75
CA ASN A 137 15.00 -0.86 4.70
C ASN A 137 13.92 0.20 4.44
N PHE A 138 14.32 1.43 4.11
CA PHE A 138 13.43 2.52 3.75
C PHE A 138 12.56 2.14 2.56
N ILE A 139 13.17 1.76 1.43
CA ILE A 139 12.42 1.38 0.23
C ILE A 139 11.59 0.11 0.47
N SER A 140 12.09 -0.87 1.22
CA SER A 140 11.28 -2.07 1.53
C SER A 140 10.02 -1.74 2.35
N THR A 141 10.18 -0.87 3.35
CA THR A 141 9.08 -0.36 4.16
C THR A 141 8.08 0.40 3.28
N GLN A 142 8.59 1.28 2.41
CA GLN A 142 7.78 2.04 1.46
C GLN A 142 6.97 1.10 0.55
N GLN A 143 7.61 0.13 -0.10
CA GLN A 143 6.92 -0.85 -0.96
C GLN A 143 5.83 -1.63 -0.24
N GLN A 144 6.05 -1.97 1.04
CA GLN A 144 5.06 -2.67 1.85
C GLN A 144 3.87 -1.77 2.20
N LEU A 145 4.13 -0.56 2.70
CA LEU A 145 3.08 0.38 3.10
C LEU A 145 2.24 0.78 1.91
N GLU A 146 2.85 1.21 0.80
CA GLU A 146 2.10 1.60 -0.39
C GLU A 146 1.32 0.44 -1.01
N GLY A 147 1.85 -0.80 -0.95
CA GLY A 147 1.11 -1.96 -1.42
C GLY A 147 -0.16 -2.23 -0.61
N VAL A 148 -0.13 -1.91 0.68
CA VAL A 148 -1.30 -1.97 1.57
C VAL A 148 -2.24 -0.80 1.27
N PHE A 149 -1.72 0.42 1.07
CA PHE A 149 -2.54 1.61 0.78
C PHE A 149 -3.27 1.50 -0.56
N ASP A 150 -2.59 1.07 -1.63
CA ASP A 150 -3.20 0.79 -2.93
C ASP A 150 -4.37 -0.20 -2.81
N SER A 151 -4.15 -1.34 -2.14
CA SER A 151 -5.21 -2.33 -1.92
C SER A 151 -6.36 -1.79 -1.06
N ALA A 152 -6.06 -0.95 -0.07
CA ALA A 152 -7.07 -0.31 0.78
C ALA A 152 -7.93 0.68 -0.01
N PHE A 153 -7.33 1.48 -0.90
CA PHE A 153 -8.06 2.44 -1.72
C PHE A 153 -8.84 1.79 -2.86
N ILE A 154 -8.37 0.67 -3.40
CA ILE A 154 -9.19 -0.17 -4.30
C ILE A 154 -10.40 -0.74 -3.54
N ALA A 155 -10.22 -1.18 -2.28
CA ALA A 155 -11.34 -1.62 -1.45
C ALA A 155 -12.31 -0.47 -1.16
N ALA A 156 -11.81 0.72 -0.83
CA ALA A 156 -12.61 1.92 -0.61
C ALA A 156 -13.43 2.29 -1.86
N ALA A 157 -12.81 2.23 -3.05
CA ALA A 157 -13.50 2.50 -4.31
C ALA A 157 -14.70 1.55 -4.53
N TYR A 158 -14.50 0.26 -4.25
CA TYR A 158 -15.54 -0.76 -4.31
C TYR A 158 -16.65 -0.49 -3.29
N GLU A 159 -16.31 -0.21 -2.03
CA GLU A 159 -17.27 0.06 -0.96
C GLU A 159 -18.06 1.36 -1.20
N PHE A 160 -17.42 2.44 -1.64
CA PHE A 160 -18.13 3.65 -2.06
C PHE A 160 -19.08 3.41 -3.23
N GLY A 161 -18.72 2.52 -4.15
CA GLY A 161 -19.60 2.09 -5.23
C GLY A 161 -20.86 1.41 -4.71
N GLN A 162 -20.71 0.50 -3.74
CA GLN A 162 -21.84 -0.16 -3.08
C GLN A 162 -22.74 0.83 -2.30
N LEU A 163 -22.16 1.91 -1.79
CA LEU A 163 -22.87 2.98 -1.07
C LEU A 163 -23.48 4.03 -2.01
N GLY A 164 -23.36 3.88 -3.33
CA GLY A 164 -23.88 4.85 -4.31
C GLY A 164 -23.10 6.17 -4.36
N ARG A 165 -21.85 6.19 -3.89
CA ARG A 165 -20.97 7.38 -3.85
C ARG A 165 -19.94 7.35 -4.96
N ALA A 166 -20.41 7.48 -6.20
CA ALA A 166 -19.55 7.48 -7.40
C ALA A 166 -18.49 8.60 -7.40
N ASP A 167 -18.78 9.72 -6.73
CA ASP A 167 -17.83 10.80 -6.48
C ASP A 167 -16.66 10.34 -5.61
N LEU A 168 -16.94 9.65 -4.49
CA LEU A 168 -15.90 9.12 -3.60
C LEU A 168 -15.17 7.92 -4.22
N THR A 169 -15.86 7.08 -5.01
CA THR A 169 -15.21 6.03 -5.80
C THR A 169 -14.14 6.63 -6.71
N ARG A 170 -14.42 7.76 -7.39
CA ARG A 170 -13.43 8.41 -8.24
C ARG A 170 -12.20 8.86 -7.45
N TYR A 171 -12.40 9.49 -6.30
CA TYR A 171 -11.27 9.94 -5.46
C TYR A 171 -10.45 8.77 -4.93
N ALA A 172 -11.09 7.70 -4.46
CA ALA A 172 -10.39 6.49 -4.03
C ALA A 172 -9.56 5.86 -5.17
N CYS A 173 -10.10 5.81 -6.40
CA CYS A 173 -9.32 5.36 -7.56
C CYS A 173 -8.14 6.30 -7.88
N MET A 174 -8.33 7.62 -7.76
CA MET A 174 -7.26 8.58 -7.99
C MET A 174 -6.11 8.40 -7.00
N ILE A 175 -6.42 8.23 -5.72
CA ILE A 175 -5.42 8.01 -4.68
C ILE A 175 -4.69 6.68 -4.90
N ALA A 176 -5.40 5.58 -5.18
CA ALA A 176 -4.77 4.29 -5.51
C ALA A 176 -3.77 4.37 -6.69
N MET A 177 -4.07 5.21 -7.71
CA MET A 177 -3.13 5.47 -8.80
C MET A 177 -1.86 6.17 -8.32
N ILE A 178 -1.98 7.15 -7.41
CA ILE A 178 -0.83 7.86 -6.83
C ILE A 178 0.00 6.91 -5.94
N GLU A 179 -0.61 6.05 -5.12
CA GLU A 179 0.17 5.08 -4.33
C GLU A 179 0.97 4.11 -5.21
N SER A 180 0.40 3.73 -6.36
CA SER A 180 1.11 2.95 -7.36
C SER A 180 2.31 3.71 -7.96
N GLU A 181 2.20 5.02 -8.14
CA GLU A 181 3.30 5.89 -8.58
C GLU A 181 4.38 6.02 -7.49
N HIS A 182 4.00 6.22 -6.21
CA HIS A 182 4.94 6.17 -5.08
C HIS A 182 5.77 4.87 -5.09
N ARG A 183 5.12 3.73 -5.31
CA ARG A 183 5.83 2.44 -5.44
C ARG A 183 6.79 2.41 -6.62
N ALA A 184 6.39 2.96 -7.77
CA ALA A 184 7.25 3.00 -8.94
C ALA A 184 8.48 3.89 -8.70
N LEU A 185 8.30 5.06 -8.09
CA LEU A 185 9.37 5.98 -7.70
C LEU A 185 10.35 5.32 -6.75
N GLY A 186 9.88 4.65 -5.68
CA GLY A 186 10.77 3.95 -4.75
C GLY A 186 11.61 2.85 -5.41
N ARG A 187 11.05 2.13 -6.40
CA ARG A 187 11.83 1.16 -7.20
C ARG A 187 12.85 1.84 -8.10
N ASP A 188 12.54 3.00 -8.66
CA ASP A 188 13.50 3.76 -9.47
C ASP A 188 14.65 4.31 -8.62
N ILE A 189 14.35 4.86 -7.44
CA ILE A 189 15.36 5.29 -6.46
C ILE A 189 16.23 4.11 -6.03
N ALA A 190 15.66 2.94 -5.76
CA ALA A 190 16.44 1.75 -5.43
C ALA A 190 17.38 1.38 -6.59
N ARG A 191 16.89 1.42 -7.84
CA ARG A 191 17.68 1.13 -9.04
C ARG A 191 18.80 2.16 -9.26
N SER A 192 18.52 3.46 -9.14
CA SER A 192 19.51 4.54 -9.32
C SER A 192 20.63 4.46 -8.29
N ASN A 193 20.32 3.96 -7.09
CA ASN A 193 21.25 3.81 -5.98
C ASN A 193 21.87 2.39 -5.86
N ASN A 194 21.69 1.52 -6.86
CA ASN A 194 22.18 0.14 -6.86
C ASN A 194 21.73 -0.71 -5.65
N VAL A 195 20.52 -0.44 -5.14
CA VAL A 195 19.87 -1.23 -4.09
C VAL A 195 19.06 -2.34 -4.74
N SER A 196 19.44 -3.58 -4.45
CA SER A 196 18.62 -4.75 -4.80
C SER A 196 17.56 -4.99 -3.73
N LEU A 197 16.29 -5.04 -4.13
CA LEU A 197 15.21 -5.46 -3.24
C LEU A 197 14.94 -6.95 -3.45
N THR A 198 14.74 -7.68 -2.37
CA THR A 198 14.26 -9.07 -2.46
C THR A 198 12.73 -9.08 -2.64
N ALA A 199 12.17 -10.15 -3.22
CA ALA A 199 10.72 -10.29 -3.34
C ALA A 199 10.01 -10.23 -1.97
N ALA A 200 10.66 -10.73 -0.91
CA ALA A 200 10.20 -10.62 0.47
C ALA A 200 10.18 -9.18 0.99
N MET A 201 11.06 -8.31 0.47
CA MET A 201 11.21 -6.91 0.85
C MET A 201 10.34 -5.96 0.05
N ALA A 202 10.06 -6.25 -1.22
CA ALA A 202 9.29 -5.39 -2.12
C ALA A 202 7.79 -5.74 -2.21
N GLY A 203 7.32 -6.64 -1.34
CA GLY A 203 5.94 -7.10 -1.35
C GLY A 203 5.54 -7.80 -2.65
N THR A 204 6.52 -8.32 -3.43
CA THR A 204 6.49 -9.16 -4.65
C THR A 204 7.16 -8.61 -5.92
N ALA A 205 7.57 -7.33 -5.99
CA ALA A 205 8.12 -6.75 -7.22
C ALA A 205 9.66 -6.63 -7.18
N THR A 206 10.38 -7.24 -8.11
CA THR A 206 11.83 -7.01 -8.26
C THR A 206 12.13 -5.59 -8.74
N THR A 207 13.34 -5.08 -8.49
CA THR A 207 13.79 -3.80 -9.04
C THR A 207 14.19 -3.88 -10.52
N ASP A 208 14.48 -5.07 -11.05
CA ASP A 208 14.86 -5.28 -12.45
C ASP A 208 14.38 -6.64 -13.00
N PRO A 209 13.51 -6.67 -14.03
CA PRO A 209 12.75 -5.51 -14.49
C PRO A 209 11.81 -5.02 -13.38
N ALA A 210 11.42 -3.74 -13.45
CA ALA A 210 10.30 -3.27 -12.64
C ALA A 210 9.04 -4.05 -13.05
N ASP A 211 8.52 -4.87 -12.13
CA ASP A 211 7.34 -5.69 -12.36
C ASP A 211 6.13 -5.08 -11.64
N ASN A 212 5.38 -4.25 -12.36
CA ASN A 212 4.04 -3.89 -11.95
C ASN A 212 3.12 -5.06 -12.32
N TRP A 213 2.46 -5.65 -11.32
CA TRP A 213 1.45 -6.67 -11.60
C TRP A 213 0.41 -6.11 -12.56
N ALA A 214 0.01 -6.91 -13.55
CA ALA A 214 -1.04 -6.51 -14.50
C ALA A 214 -2.36 -6.16 -13.81
N PHE A 215 -2.59 -6.73 -12.61
CA PHE A 215 -3.63 -6.34 -11.68
C PHE A 215 -3.02 -6.26 -10.28
N ALA A 216 -3.19 -5.14 -9.60
CA ALA A 216 -2.69 -4.98 -8.24
C ALA A 216 -3.24 -6.09 -7.32
N PRO A 217 -2.42 -6.65 -6.42
CA PRO A 217 -2.88 -7.61 -5.43
C PRO A 217 -4.02 -7.02 -4.59
N GLN A 218 -5.22 -7.59 -4.66
CA GLN A 218 -6.27 -7.23 -3.71
C GLN A 218 -6.19 -8.09 -2.45
N THR A 219 -5.28 -7.69 -1.56
CA THR A 219 -5.05 -8.38 -0.28
C THR A 219 -6.02 -7.94 0.81
N ILE A 220 -6.67 -6.79 0.62
CA ILE A 220 -7.60 -6.19 1.57
C ILE A 220 -9.05 -6.36 1.09
N PRO A 221 -9.88 -7.16 1.80
CA PRO A 221 -11.27 -7.42 1.39
C PRO A 221 -12.24 -6.27 1.69
N SER A 222 -11.94 -5.42 2.68
CA SER A 222 -12.66 -4.18 3.01
C SER A 222 -11.71 -3.21 3.70
N VAL A 223 -12.00 -1.91 3.67
CA VAL A 223 -11.17 -0.89 4.32
C VAL A 223 -11.01 -1.18 5.82
N GLY A 224 -12.07 -1.65 6.48
CA GLY A 224 -12.06 -2.09 7.88
C GLY A 224 -11.06 -3.18 8.23
N ALA A 225 -10.59 -3.97 7.24
CA ALA A 225 -9.57 -4.99 7.47
C ALA A 225 -8.13 -4.44 7.45
N ALA A 226 -7.91 -3.26 6.85
CA ALA A 226 -6.57 -2.69 6.66
C ALA A 226 -5.82 -2.47 8.00
N PRO A 227 -6.42 -1.92 9.07
CA PRO A 227 -5.72 -1.72 10.34
C PRO A 227 -5.14 -3.01 10.93
N GLY A 228 -5.85 -4.14 10.77
CA GLY A 228 -5.37 -5.43 11.25
C GLY A 228 -4.12 -5.92 10.50
N ILE A 229 -4.04 -5.67 9.19
CA ILE A 229 -2.87 -6.02 8.35
C ILE A 229 -1.68 -5.12 8.72
N VAL A 230 -1.91 -3.82 8.84
CA VAL A 230 -0.88 -2.83 9.23
C VAL A 230 -0.37 -3.11 10.65
N GLN A 231 -1.25 -3.50 11.59
CA GLN A 231 -0.88 -3.91 12.94
C GLN A 231 -0.05 -5.21 12.93
N ALA A 232 -0.46 -6.21 12.16
CA ALA A 232 0.26 -7.48 12.05
C ALA A 232 1.66 -7.31 11.45
N ALA A 233 1.83 -6.35 10.54
CA ALA A 233 3.13 -5.96 10.00
C ALA A 233 3.98 -5.13 10.99
N GLY A 234 3.42 -4.74 12.14
CA GLY A 234 4.15 -4.09 13.23
C GLY A 234 4.16 -2.57 13.18
N TYR A 235 3.23 -1.92 12.48
CA TYR A 235 3.20 -0.45 12.37
C TYR A 235 2.31 0.26 13.41
N LEU A 236 1.47 -0.48 14.14
CA LEU A 236 0.53 0.07 15.14
C LEU A 236 0.87 -0.32 16.59
N SER A 237 2.16 -0.54 16.88
CA SER A 237 2.67 -0.97 18.20
C SER A 237 3.90 -0.15 18.63
N PRO A 238 3.81 1.20 18.70
CA PRO A 238 4.92 2.07 19.07
C PRO A 238 5.42 1.80 20.50
N SER A 239 6.73 1.54 20.62
CA SER A 239 7.42 1.39 21.91
C SER A 239 8.93 1.63 21.77
N GLY A 240 9.52 2.39 22.68
CA GLY A 240 10.97 2.63 22.70
C GLY A 240 11.48 3.24 21.39
N SER A 241 12.52 2.65 20.80
CA SER A 241 13.22 3.18 19.61
C SER A 241 12.46 3.02 18.31
N ASN A 242 11.37 2.25 18.28
CA ASN A 242 10.60 2.06 17.06
C ASN A 242 9.46 3.07 16.90
N SER A 243 9.30 4.02 17.82
CA SER A 243 8.16 4.94 17.92
C SER A 243 8.43 6.27 17.22
N PHE A 244 7.59 6.64 16.26
CA PHE A 244 7.71 7.86 15.46
C PHE A 244 6.38 8.58 15.41
N THR A 245 6.40 9.91 15.56
CA THR A 245 5.20 10.73 15.65
C THR A 245 5.05 11.58 14.40
N TYR A 246 3.81 11.69 13.95
CA TYR A 246 3.38 12.58 12.87
C TYR A 246 3.93 13.99 13.06
N GLN A 247 4.46 14.53 11.98
CA GLN A 247 4.90 15.91 11.88
C GLN A 247 4.42 16.44 10.53
N LYS A 248 3.56 17.46 10.57
CA LYS A 248 3.08 18.12 9.37
C LYS A 248 4.27 18.78 8.63
N PRO A 249 4.46 18.57 7.32
CA PRO A 249 5.49 19.27 6.57
C PRO A 249 5.19 20.78 6.49
N ASP A 250 6.18 21.62 6.75
CA ASP A 250 6.07 23.07 6.54
C ASP A 250 6.33 23.43 5.07
N VAL A 251 5.24 23.48 4.28
CA VAL A 251 5.29 23.78 2.85
C VAL A 251 5.92 25.15 2.51
N THR A 252 6.03 26.04 3.49
CA THR A 252 6.65 27.37 3.30
C THR A 252 8.16 27.36 3.54
N SER A 253 8.69 26.31 4.17
CA SER A 253 10.12 26.17 4.44
C SER A 253 10.92 25.99 3.15
N ALA A 254 12.19 26.41 3.16
CA ALA A 254 13.10 26.22 2.03
C ALA A 254 13.29 24.74 1.64
N THR A 255 13.01 23.80 2.55
CA THR A 255 13.07 22.36 2.29
C THR A 255 12.04 21.92 1.26
N TYR A 256 10.82 22.48 1.34
CA TYR A 256 9.66 22.00 0.58
C TYR A 256 9.16 23.00 -0.45
N ALA A 257 9.39 24.30 -0.29
CA ALA A 257 8.76 25.35 -1.11
C ALA A 257 8.95 25.15 -2.62
N THR A 258 10.15 24.77 -3.07
CA THR A 258 10.42 24.53 -4.50
C THR A 258 9.65 23.31 -5.03
N VAL A 259 9.63 22.22 -4.28
CA VAL A 259 8.92 20.99 -4.66
C VAL A 259 7.41 21.22 -4.62
N TYR A 260 6.90 21.86 -3.58
CA TYR A 260 5.50 22.20 -3.43
C TYR A 260 4.97 23.06 -4.58
N ALA A 261 5.77 24.00 -5.09
CA ALA A 261 5.41 24.80 -6.26
C ALA A 261 5.31 23.97 -7.56
N ALA A 262 5.92 22.79 -7.61
CA ALA A 262 5.90 21.88 -8.76
C ALA A 262 4.83 20.77 -8.63
N VAL A 263 4.41 20.43 -7.40
CA VAL A 263 3.32 19.48 -7.17
C VAL A 263 2.03 20.05 -7.77
N MET A 264 1.48 19.36 -8.77
CA MET A 264 0.28 19.81 -9.48
C MET A 264 -0.97 19.52 -8.64
N PHE A 265 -1.33 20.46 -7.76
CA PHE A 265 -2.54 20.32 -6.95
C PHE A 265 -3.79 20.80 -7.69
N LYS A 266 -4.78 19.92 -7.82
CA LYS A 266 -6.17 20.31 -8.11
C LYS A 266 -7.03 19.96 -6.90
N ALA A 267 -7.56 20.98 -6.23
CA ALA A 267 -8.40 20.78 -5.05
C ALA A 267 -9.53 19.79 -5.35
N PRO A 268 -9.62 18.66 -4.62
CA PRO A 268 -10.74 17.75 -4.77
C PRO A 268 -12.02 18.46 -4.31
N SER A 269 -13.05 18.45 -5.15
CA SER A 269 -14.38 18.96 -4.81
C SER A 269 -15.36 17.79 -4.71
N ILE A 270 -15.87 17.52 -3.51
CA ILE A 270 -17.00 16.60 -3.32
C ILE A 270 -18.29 17.42 -3.53
N ALA A 271 -19.20 16.93 -4.36
CA ALA A 271 -20.52 17.53 -4.46
C ALA A 271 -21.29 17.18 -3.16
N MET A 272 -21.55 18.20 -2.34
CA MET A 272 -22.40 18.05 -1.14
C MET A 272 -23.87 17.87 -1.50
#